data_AF-A0A7J7N430-F1
#
_entry.id   AF-A0A7J7N430-F1
#
_cell.length_a   1.000
_cell.length_b   1.000
_cell.length_c   1.000
_cell.angle_alpha   90.00
_cell.angle_beta   90.00
_cell.angle_gamma   90.00
#
_symmetry.space_group_name_H-M   'P 1'
#
loop_
_entity.id
_entity.type
_entity.pdbx_description
1 polymer ?
#
loop_
_entity_poly.entity_id
_entity_poly.type
_entity_poly.pdbx_seq_one_letter_code
_entity_poly.pdbx_strand_id
1 'polypeptide(L)'
;MVVSVIASTTNGRPLSEETLDKTIDACNRVLALDSAKKKIYDFLESRIGYKSPNLSAVAGSVNAAKLLGMACWETEGANRIVEAQYD
;
A
#
# COMPACT_ATOMS: atom_id res chain seq x y z
N MET A 1 -3.16 -21.60 16.90
CA MET A 1 -2.34 -22.83 16.92
C MET A 1 -2.60 -23.67 15.66
N VAL A 2 -2.28 -23.12 14.47
CA VAL A 2 -2.44 -23.84 13.18
C VAL A 2 -1.13 -23.76 12.40
N VAL A 3 -0.50 -22.59 12.39
CA VAL A 3 0.84 -22.36 11.82
C VAL A 3 1.88 -23.31 12.42
N SER A 4 1.83 -23.57 13.73
CA SER A 4 2.77 -24.51 14.38
C SER A 4 2.58 -25.96 13.92
N VAL A 5 1.34 -26.39 13.67
CA VAL A 5 1.05 -27.77 13.22
C VAL A 5 1.55 -27.97 11.80
N ILE A 6 1.29 -26.99 10.92
CA ILE A 6 1.74 -27.02 9.52
C ILE A 6 3.27 -26.89 9.43
N ALA A 7 3.90 -26.08 10.29
CA ALA A 7 5.35 -25.97 10.36
C ALA A 7 6.03 -27.30 10.74
N SER A 8 5.40 -28.13 11.57
CA SER A 8 5.94 -29.44 11.96
C SER A 8 5.65 -30.54 10.94
N THR A 9 4.61 -30.42 10.12
CA THR A 9 4.22 -31.43 9.12
C THR A 9 4.59 -31.07 7.68
N THR A 10 5.24 -29.92 7.45
CA THR A 10 5.60 -29.47 6.11
C THR A 10 6.87 -30.16 5.60
N ASN A 11 6.86 -30.63 4.36
CA ASN A 11 8.04 -31.12 3.64
C ASN A 11 8.82 -29.94 3.03
N GLY A 12 9.19 -28.96 3.87
CA GLY A 12 9.96 -27.79 3.45
C GLY A 12 11.46 -28.06 3.37
N ARG A 13 12.18 -27.32 2.53
CA ARG A 13 13.65 -27.24 2.58
C ARG A 13 14.06 -26.04 3.43
N PRO A 14 15.10 -26.17 4.29
CA PRO A 14 15.62 -25.03 5.03
C PRO A 14 16.13 -23.96 4.05
N LEU A 15 15.78 -22.71 4.31
CA LEU A 15 16.26 -21.57 3.54
C LEU A 15 17.71 -21.25 3.95
N SER A 16 18.54 -20.79 3.02
CA SER A 16 19.86 -20.27 3.38
C SER A 16 19.72 -18.99 4.21
N GLU A 17 20.67 -18.76 5.12
CA GLU A 17 20.64 -17.61 6.03
C GLU A 17 20.58 -16.26 5.30
N GLU A 18 21.32 -16.14 4.19
CA GLU A 18 21.29 -14.95 3.33
C GLU A 18 19.91 -14.71 2.69
N THR A 19 19.24 -15.78 2.23
CA THR A 19 17.90 -15.65 1.61
C THR A 19 16.84 -15.33 2.66
N LEU A 20 17.00 -15.88 3.87
CA LEU A 20 16.10 -15.62 4.99
C LEU A 20 16.17 -14.16 5.40
N ASP A 21 17.38 -13.62 5.58
CA ASP A 21 17.59 -12.22 5.96
C ASP A 21 17.01 -11.26 4.90
N LYS A 22 17.28 -11.51 3.62
CA LYS A 22 16.68 -10.74 2.52
C LYS A 22 15.15 -10.78 2.50
N THR A 23 14.57 -11.94 2.81
CA THR A 23 13.11 -12.10 2.84
C THR A 23 12.51 -11.30 4.00
N ILE A 24 13.15 -11.35 5.18
CA ILE A 24 12.72 -10.58 6.35
C ILE A 24 12.82 -9.08 6.09
N ASP A 25 13.93 -8.61 5.51
CA ASP A 25 14.10 -7.21 5.14
C ASP A 25 13.04 -6.74 4.13
N ALA A 26 12.77 -7.55 3.10
CA ALA A 26 11.70 -7.27 2.14
C ALA A 26 10.33 -7.16 2.83
N CYS A 27 10.00 -8.07 3.76
CA CYS A 27 8.77 -7.99 4.56
C CYS A 27 8.70 -6.71 5.39
N ASN A 28 9.80 -6.31 6.04
CA ASN A 28 9.86 -5.08 6.83
C ASN A 28 9.62 -3.84 5.98
N ARG A 29 10.19 -3.79 4.77
CA ARG A 29 9.96 -2.69 3.81
C ARG A 29 8.50 -2.62 3.37
N VAL A 30 7.87 -3.76 3.11
CA VAL A 30 6.43 -3.81 2.76
C VAL A 30 5.56 -3.31 3.90
N LEU A 31 5.87 -3.68 5.15
CA LEU A 31 5.14 -3.19 6.33
C LEU A 31 5.32 -1.69 6.55
N ALA A 32 6.52 -1.17 6.31
CA ALA A 32 6.79 0.27 6.34
C ALA A 32 6.00 1.01 5.25
N LEU A 33 5.94 0.45 4.04
CA LEU A 33 5.17 1.01 2.93
C LEU A 33 3.66 1.00 3.22
N ASP A 34 3.13 -0.09 3.77
CA ASP A 34 1.72 -0.17 4.18
C ASP A 34 1.37 0.86 5.26
N SER A 35 2.28 1.07 6.22
CA SER A 35 2.14 2.08 7.26
C SER A 35 2.13 3.50 6.68
N ALA A 36 2.98 3.79 5.69
CA ALA A 36 2.98 5.07 4.99
C ALA A 36 1.69 5.28 4.18
N LYS A 37 1.23 4.24 3.47
CA LYS A 37 -0.03 4.25 2.71
C LYS A 37 -1.23 4.57 3.60
N LYS A 38 -1.31 3.97 4.80
CA LYS A 38 -2.37 4.27 5.78
C LYS A 38 -2.38 5.75 6.19
N LYS A 39 -1.22 6.33 6.54
CA LYS A 39 -1.12 7.76 6.91
C LYS A 39 -1.63 8.68 5.81
N ILE A 40 -1.36 8.36 4.55
CA ILE A 40 -1.85 9.14 3.40
C ILE A 40 -3.38 9.05 3.31
N TYR A 41 -3.97 7.86 3.45
CA TYR A 41 -5.43 7.73 3.43
C TYR A 41 -6.10 8.41 4.61
N ASP A 42 -5.55 8.32 5.82
CA ASP A 42 -6.09 9.00 7.00
C ASP A 42 -6.10 10.53 6.78
N PHE A 43 -5.03 11.06 6.18
CA PHE A 43 -4.96 12.47 5.80
C PHE A 43 -6.02 12.82 4.75
N LEU A 44 -6.17 12.02 3.70
CA LEU A 44 -7.17 12.25 2.65
C LEU A 44 -8.58 12.20 3.22
N GLU A 45 -8.90 11.20 4.04
CA GLU A 45 -10.22 11.04 4.65
C GLU A 45 -10.60 12.25 5.51
N SER A 46 -9.64 12.80 6.28
CA SER A 46 -9.87 14.01 7.09
C SER A 46 -10.18 15.26 6.24
N ARG A 47 -9.81 15.27 4.96
CA ARG A 47 -9.88 16.45 4.07
C ARG A 47 -10.87 16.28 2.92
N ILE A 48 -11.37 15.07 2.67
CA ILE A 48 -12.13 14.77 1.44
C ILE A 48 -13.51 15.41 1.40
N GLY A 49 -14.16 15.58 2.55
CA GLY A 49 -15.43 16.30 2.63
C GLY A 49 -15.33 17.75 2.14
N TYR A 50 -14.15 18.36 2.27
CA TYR A 50 -13.88 19.70 1.76
C TYR A 50 -13.39 19.71 0.31
N LYS A 51 -12.52 18.75 -0.07
CA LYS A 51 -11.91 18.71 -1.42
C LYS A 51 -12.80 18.07 -2.48
N SER A 52 -13.69 17.15 -2.12
CA SER A 52 -14.62 16.47 -3.04
C SER A 52 -15.94 16.13 -2.33
N PRO A 53 -16.81 17.14 -2.10
CA PRO A 53 -18.07 16.96 -1.37
C PRO A 53 -19.03 16.02 -2.11
N ASN A 54 -19.06 16.06 -3.45
CA ASN A 54 -19.93 15.20 -4.25
C ASN A 54 -19.50 13.73 -4.17
N LEU A 55 -18.19 13.46 -4.24
CA LEU A 55 -17.67 12.10 -4.14
C LEU A 55 -17.85 11.55 -2.72
N SER A 56 -17.63 12.39 -1.71
CA SER A 56 -17.86 12.02 -0.31
C SER A 56 -19.34 11.75 -0.02
N ALA A 57 -20.26 12.47 -0.66
CA ALA A 57 -21.71 12.27 -0.50
C ALA A 57 -22.21 10.93 -1.07
N VAL A 58 -21.59 10.44 -2.14
CA VAL A 58 -22.00 9.19 -2.81
C VAL A 58 -21.27 7.97 -2.25
N ALA A 59 -19.94 8.04 -2.08
CA ALA A 59 -19.12 6.88 -1.72
C ALA A 59 -18.79 6.81 -0.21
N GLY A 60 -19.01 7.89 0.55
CA GLY A 60 -18.55 8.05 1.92
C GLY A 60 -17.04 8.37 2.00
N SER A 61 -16.62 9.07 3.04
CA SER A 61 -15.27 9.64 3.17
C SER A 61 -14.15 8.62 3.00
N VAL A 62 -14.28 7.44 3.62
CA VAL A 62 -13.30 6.35 3.57
C VAL A 62 -13.11 5.84 2.13
N ASN A 63 -14.20 5.54 1.42
CA ASN A 63 -14.11 4.95 0.08
C ASN A 63 -13.75 6.02 -0.96
N ALA A 64 -14.24 7.25 -0.76
CA ALA A 64 -13.83 8.39 -1.57
C ALA A 64 -12.33 8.65 -1.44
N ALA A 65 -11.76 8.55 -0.23
CA ALA A 65 -10.33 8.77 0.01
C ALA A 65 -9.49 7.67 -0.65
N LYS A 66 -9.98 6.43 -0.63
CA LYS A 66 -9.37 5.31 -1.36
C LYS A 66 -9.39 5.52 -2.87
N LEU A 67 -10.53 5.91 -3.43
CA LEU A 67 -10.68 6.19 -4.86
C LEU A 67 -9.79 7.36 -5.31
N LEU A 68 -9.77 8.47 -4.56
CA LEU A 68 -8.89 9.59 -4.87
C LEU A 68 -7.41 9.19 -4.73
N GLY A 69 -7.05 8.48 -3.67
CA GLY A 69 -5.67 8.00 -3.52
C GLY A 69 -5.26 7.05 -4.66
N MET A 70 -6.20 6.28 -5.22
CA MET A 70 -5.98 5.42 -6.40
C MET A 70 -5.96 6.17 -7.74
N ALA A 71 -6.72 7.23 -7.90
CA ALA A 71 -6.62 8.06 -9.10
C ALA A 71 -5.35 8.91 -9.08
N CYS A 72 -4.98 9.43 -7.91
CA CYS A 72 -3.90 10.40 -7.77
C CYS A 72 -2.51 9.76 -8.00
N TRP A 73 -2.28 8.52 -7.54
CA TRP A 73 -0.99 7.84 -7.83
C TRP A 73 -0.83 7.48 -9.31
N GLU A 74 -1.93 7.18 -10.02
CA GLU A 74 -1.89 6.94 -11.47
C GLU A 74 -1.62 8.24 -12.24
N THR A 75 -2.24 9.35 -11.85
CA THR A 75 -1.99 10.65 -12.50
C THR A 75 -0.60 11.18 -12.20
N GLU A 76 -0.07 11.03 -10.98
CA GLU A 76 1.28 11.49 -10.64
C GLU A 76 2.35 10.67 -11.40
N GLY A 77 2.15 9.35 -11.50
CA GLY A 77 3.01 8.47 -12.29
C GLY A 77 2.97 8.80 -13.78
N ALA A 78 1.77 9.05 -14.33
CA ALA A 78 1.61 9.48 -15.72
C ALA A 78 2.21 10.88 -15.97
N ASN A 79 2.02 11.82 -15.06
CA ASN A 79 2.53 13.19 -15.21
C ASN A 79 4.07 13.22 -15.16
N ARG A 80 4.70 12.40 -14.32
CA ARG A 80 6.17 12.25 -14.29
C ARG A 80 6.74 11.56 -15.53
N ILE A 81 6.01 10.63 -16.15
CA ILE A 81 6.41 10.04 -17.44
C ILE A 81 6.33 11.09 -18.54
N VAL A 82 5.28 11.92 -18.56
CA VAL A 82 5.14 13.01 -19.53
C VAL A 82 6.23 14.07 -19.33
N GLU A 83 6.52 14.48 -18.09
CA GLU A 83 7.59 15.45 -17.78
C GLU A 83 8.98 14.89 -18.13
N ALA A 84 9.26 13.62 -17.86
CA ALA A 84 10.52 12.97 -18.23
C ALA A 84 10.70 12.74 -19.74
N GLN A 85 9.63 12.90 -20.53
CA GLN A 85 9.67 12.83 -21.99
C GLN A 85 9.96 14.20 -22.63
N TYR A 86 9.93 15.28 -21.85
CA TYR A 86 10.11 16.67 -22.28
C TYR A 86 11.46 17.29 -21.86
N ASP A 87 12.32 16.51 -21.19
CA ASP A 87 13.75 16.76 -20.95
C ASP A 87 14.60 15.84 -21.85
#